data_AF-A0A448IHN4-F1
#
_entry.id   AF-A0A448IHN4-F1
#
_cell.length_a   1.000
_cell.length_b   1.000
_cell.length_c   1.000
_cell.angle_alpha   90.00
_cell.angle_beta   90.00
_cell.angle_gamma   90.00
#
_symmetry.space_group_name_H-M   'P 1'
#
loop_
_entity.id
_entity.type
_entity.pdbx_description
1 polymer ?
#
loop_
_entity_poly.entity_id
_entity_poly.type
_entity_poly.pdbx_seq_one_letter_code
_entity_poly.pdbx_strand_id
1 'polypeptide(L)'
;MIRASTPLANEELNAKAASSPTSSATRHVGRLARGIRSQPKPVDHPLACGRYQTPLRYPGAKSGLAPLITHLIQAASKHPSVGEIDLLVEPFAGGASTSLRLVGSGVVKRALLADADPLVAAFWQVAAAQPDALIARMREEHSNFVIPGPSTAVARWDYWRSWKPRPGMSASAARFETAVKCLYLNRTTFSGILHGRAGPIGGRAQASDYGIGCRFNPDALAERIDYVGHLYATGRLIDVWCMGWRETLENTASVYKTLVPNHVVAYLDPPYLNKSATLYNTSFAQRGSRKRSVAAPAGWLDQLDHELLASYLTRKMRYRWLLSYDYDQALLDSCLLYGRDRMTPHGSDRLDAVKQWRISKRLVRLRYSAAARAGRGDADELLLTTLPPSTVPQDKTFRSLGP
;
A
#
# COMPACT_ATOMS: atom_id res chain seq x y z
N MET A 1 17.14 3.21 -69.00
CA MET A 1 17.98 3.33 -67.79
C MET A 1 17.31 4.30 -66.84
N ILE A 2 16.96 3.85 -65.64
CA ILE A 2 16.79 4.56 -64.36
C ILE A 2 15.96 3.59 -63.51
N ARG A 3 16.65 2.89 -62.60
CA ARG A 3 16.09 1.90 -61.68
C ARG A 3 15.70 2.57 -60.37
N ALA A 4 14.65 2.02 -59.78
CA ALA A 4 14.02 2.37 -58.52
C ALA A 4 14.99 2.41 -57.33
N SER A 5 14.72 3.35 -56.41
CA SER A 5 15.38 3.51 -55.11
C SER A 5 14.66 2.66 -54.06
N THR A 6 15.41 1.79 -53.38
CA THR A 6 14.98 1.01 -52.21
C THR A 6 15.59 1.63 -50.95
N PRO A 7 14.88 1.73 -49.81
CA PRO A 7 15.47 2.15 -48.54
C PRO A 7 15.94 0.92 -47.73
N LEU A 8 17.22 0.85 -47.41
CA LEU A 8 17.78 -0.08 -46.42
C LEU A 8 18.81 0.67 -45.56
N ALA A 9 18.37 1.13 -44.40
CA ALA A 9 19.25 1.51 -43.28
C ALA A 9 18.40 1.59 -42.01
N ASN A 10 18.09 0.44 -41.40
CA ASN A 10 17.47 0.38 -40.07
C ASN A 10 17.65 -0.98 -39.37
N GLU A 11 18.83 -1.60 -39.49
CA GLU A 11 19.11 -2.89 -38.81
C GLU A 11 20.31 -2.90 -37.84
N GLU A 12 21.05 -1.80 -37.64
CA GLU A 12 22.26 -1.82 -36.78
C GLU A 12 22.17 -1.05 -35.44
N LEU A 13 20.98 -0.68 -34.98
CA LEU A 13 20.82 0.01 -33.68
C LEU A 13 20.24 -0.83 -32.54
N ASN A 14 20.00 -2.13 -32.74
CA ASN A 14 19.31 -2.99 -31.77
C ASN A 14 20.18 -4.08 -31.10
N ALA A 15 21.48 -3.85 -30.90
CA ALA A 15 22.37 -4.87 -30.30
C ALA A 15 23.27 -4.41 -29.15
N LYS A 16 23.05 -3.23 -28.53
CA LYS A 16 23.81 -2.81 -27.33
C LYS A 16 22.93 -2.12 -26.27
N ALA A 17 21.94 -2.84 -25.76
CA ALA A 17 21.24 -2.49 -24.52
C ALA A 17 21.06 -3.73 -23.63
N ALA A 18 22.17 -4.41 -23.34
CA ALA A 18 22.20 -5.50 -22.36
C ALA A 18 23.12 -5.13 -21.18
N SER A 19 22.54 -5.25 -19.99
CA SER A 19 23.18 -5.31 -18.66
C SER A 19 23.69 -3.99 -18.04
N SER A 20 22.81 -3.35 -17.27
CA SER A 20 23.20 -2.73 -16.00
C SER A 20 22.51 -3.51 -14.86
N PRO A 21 23.23 -4.01 -13.84
CA PRO A 21 22.63 -4.75 -12.75
C PRO A 21 22.04 -3.74 -11.76
N THR A 22 20.88 -3.18 -12.09
CA THR A 22 20.04 -2.53 -11.09
C THR A 22 19.26 -3.63 -10.38
N SER A 23 19.51 -3.80 -9.08
CA SER A 23 18.77 -4.65 -8.15
C SER A 23 17.27 -4.29 -8.19
N SER A 24 16.53 -4.81 -9.17
CA SER A 24 15.08 -4.57 -9.26
C SER A 24 14.40 -5.50 -8.27
N ALA A 25 13.71 -4.94 -7.28
CA ALA A 25 12.82 -5.72 -6.43
C ALA A 25 11.88 -6.53 -7.34
N THR A 26 11.65 -7.78 -6.99
CA THR A 26 10.74 -8.67 -7.71
C THR A 26 9.32 -8.12 -7.65
N ARG A 27 8.62 -8.16 -8.78
CA ARG A 27 7.26 -7.64 -8.90
C ARG A 27 6.22 -8.43 -8.11
N HIS A 28 6.49 -9.67 -7.74
CA HIS A 28 5.54 -10.60 -7.10
C HIS A 28 6.20 -11.30 -5.92
N VAL A 29 5.39 -11.96 -5.08
CA VAL A 29 5.88 -12.88 -4.04
C VAL A 29 6.72 -13.99 -4.68
N GLY A 30 6.11 -14.70 -5.64
CA GLY A 30 6.77 -15.72 -6.47
C GLY A 30 7.49 -15.14 -7.69
N ARG A 31 7.91 -16.02 -8.62
CA ARG A 31 8.46 -15.60 -9.92
C ARG A 31 7.40 -14.97 -10.82
N LEU A 32 6.15 -15.40 -10.69
CA LEU A 32 4.98 -14.93 -11.43
C LEU A 32 3.84 -14.66 -10.44
N ALA A 33 2.84 -13.90 -10.90
CA ALA A 33 1.61 -13.69 -10.14
C ALA A 33 0.91 -15.02 -9.83
N ARG A 34 0.39 -15.15 -8.61
CA ARG A 34 -0.35 -16.34 -8.21
C ARG A 34 -1.73 -16.34 -8.86
N GLY A 35 -2.02 -17.39 -9.64
CA GLY A 35 -3.35 -17.55 -10.26
C GLY A 35 -4.44 -17.87 -9.23
N ILE A 36 -5.68 -17.42 -9.51
CA ILE A 36 -6.88 -17.76 -8.74
C ILE A 36 -7.48 -19.05 -9.34
N ARG A 37 -7.22 -20.20 -8.70
CA ARG A 37 -7.61 -21.52 -9.22
C ARG A 37 -8.79 -22.16 -8.47
N SER A 38 -9.02 -21.77 -7.22
CA SER A 38 -10.05 -22.33 -6.34
C SER A 38 -10.49 -21.31 -5.29
N GLN A 39 -11.54 -21.64 -4.53
CA GLN A 39 -11.95 -20.86 -3.35
C GLN A 39 -10.82 -20.86 -2.31
N PRO A 40 -10.61 -19.73 -1.60
CA PRO A 40 -9.62 -19.68 -0.54
C PRO A 40 -10.09 -20.53 0.65
N LYS A 41 -9.14 -21.12 1.36
CA LYS A 41 -9.44 -21.90 2.58
C LYS A 41 -9.99 -20.98 3.68
N PRO A 42 -10.72 -21.52 4.67
CA PRO A 42 -11.07 -20.78 5.89
C PRO A 42 -9.81 -20.26 6.61
N VAL A 43 -9.94 -19.12 7.30
CA VAL A 43 -8.86 -18.55 8.11
C VAL A 43 -8.99 -19.06 9.53
N ASP A 44 -8.17 -20.04 9.88
CA ASP A 44 -8.03 -20.52 11.26
C ASP A 44 -6.78 -19.94 11.91
N HIS A 45 -6.88 -18.71 12.45
CA HIS A 45 -5.78 -18.04 13.13
C HIS A 45 -6.32 -17.02 14.15
N PRO A 46 -5.78 -16.93 15.39
CA PRO A 46 -6.30 -16.06 16.44
C PRO A 46 -6.44 -14.58 16.04
N LEU A 47 -5.48 -14.07 15.27
CA LEU A 47 -5.51 -12.69 14.77
C LEU A 47 -6.57 -12.41 13.71
N ALA A 48 -7.31 -13.37 13.16
CA ALA A 48 -8.37 -13.12 12.18
C ALA A 48 -9.42 -12.11 12.68
N CYS A 49 -9.72 -12.15 13.98
CA CYS A 49 -10.61 -11.22 14.69
C CYS A 49 -9.86 -10.20 15.57
N GLY A 50 -8.53 -10.19 15.50
CA GLY A 50 -7.68 -9.36 16.34
C GLY A 50 -7.75 -7.87 16.04
N ARG A 51 -7.45 -7.04 17.05
CA ARG A 51 -7.35 -5.58 16.87
C ARG A 51 -6.09 -5.17 16.11
N TYR A 52 -4.96 -5.83 16.41
CA TYR A 52 -3.63 -5.45 15.91
C TYR A 52 -3.03 -6.57 15.05
N GLN A 53 -3.39 -6.58 13.76
CA GLN A 53 -2.99 -7.62 12.81
C GLN A 53 -1.68 -7.31 12.06
N THR A 54 -1.31 -6.03 11.90
CA THR A 54 -0.15 -5.65 11.09
C THR A 54 1.16 -5.66 11.89
N PRO A 55 2.24 -6.28 11.38
CA PRO A 55 3.57 -6.18 11.98
C PRO A 55 4.16 -4.77 11.91
N LEU A 56 3.80 -4.01 10.86
CA LEU A 56 4.37 -2.70 10.59
C LEU A 56 3.60 -1.57 11.29
N ARG A 57 4.33 -0.58 11.78
CA ARG A 57 3.81 0.73 12.16
C ARG A 57 3.93 1.66 10.97
N TYR A 58 2.81 2.12 10.46
CA TYR A 58 2.82 3.06 9.35
C TYR A 58 2.26 4.41 9.82
N PRO A 59 2.99 5.53 9.64
CA PRO A 59 2.41 6.86 9.80
C PRO A 59 1.14 6.98 8.95
N GLY A 60 0.11 7.66 9.47
CA GLY A 60 -1.18 7.76 8.79
C GLY A 60 -2.00 6.46 8.79
N ALA A 61 -1.55 5.37 9.41
CA ALA A 61 -2.34 4.14 9.48
C ALA A 61 -3.69 4.40 10.16
N LYS A 62 -4.75 4.47 9.36
CA LYS A 62 -6.14 4.66 9.78
C LYS A 62 -6.72 3.37 10.33
N SER A 63 -6.05 2.78 11.32
CA SER A 63 -6.55 1.60 12.02
C SER A 63 -7.97 1.80 12.58
N GLY A 64 -8.35 3.05 12.88
CA GLY A 64 -9.71 3.44 13.24
C GLY A 64 -10.70 3.48 12.06
N LEU A 65 -10.24 3.61 10.83
CA LEU A 65 -11.06 3.55 9.61
C LEU A 65 -11.32 2.11 9.15
N ALA A 66 -10.43 1.16 9.48
CA ALA A 66 -10.59 -0.23 9.07
C ALA A 66 -11.95 -0.87 9.46
N PRO A 67 -12.50 -0.67 10.68
CA PRO A 67 -13.86 -1.12 11.02
C PRO A 67 -14.96 -0.46 10.18
N LEU A 68 -14.80 0.83 9.84
CA LEU A 68 -15.76 1.59 9.05
C LEU A 68 -15.77 1.11 7.59
N ILE A 69 -14.59 0.84 7.02
CA ILE A 69 -14.45 0.24 5.69
C ILE A 69 -15.02 -1.18 5.69
N THR A 70 -14.80 -1.94 6.77
CA THR A 70 -15.39 -3.27 6.93
C THR A 70 -16.92 -3.22 6.81
N HIS A 71 -17.56 -2.28 7.52
CA HIS A 71 -19.00 -2.11 7.44
C HIS A 71 -19.49 -1.71 6.04
N LEU A 72 -18.78 -0.79 5.37
CA LEU A 72 -19.10 -0.38 4.00
C LEU A 72 -19.03 -1.53 3.00
N ILE A 73 -17.97 -2.34 3.06
CA ILE A 73 -17.79 -3.48 2.17
C ILE A 73 -18.84 -4.56 2.45
N GLN A 74 -19.18 -4.81 3.72
CA GLN A 74 -20.25 -5.74 4.08
C GLN A 74 -21.62 -5.29 3.55
N ALA A 75 -21.95 -4.00 3.67
CA ALA A 75 -23.20 -3.45 3.15
C ALA A 75 -23.24 -3.54 1.61
N ALA A 76 -22.14 -3.15 0.96
CA ALA A 76 -22.02 -3.25 -0.49
C ALA A 76 -22.12 -4.70 -0.99
N SER A 77 -21.56 -5.66 -0.26
CA SER A 77 -21.54 -7.07 -0.68
C SER A 77 -22.92 -7.70 -0.77
N LYS A 78 -23.91 -7.13 -0.06
CA LYS A 78 -25.31 -7.57 -0.10
C LYS A 78 -26.09 -6.95 -1.26
N HIS A 79 -25.52 -5.97 -1.94
CA HIS A 79 -26.20 -5.27 -3.03
C HIS A 79 -26.10 -6.07 -4.34
N PRO A 80 -27.21 -6.30 -5.09
CA PRO A 80 -27.22 -7.15 -6.28
C PRO A 80 -26.24 -6.71 -7.38
N SER A 81 -25.96 -5.41 -7.48
CA SER A 81 -25.01 -4.87 -8.48
C SER A 81 -23.53 -5.01 -8.11
N VAL A 82 -23.23 -5.49 -6.90
CA VAL A 82 -21.87 -5.67 -6.39
C VAL A 82 -21.63 -7.14 -6.05
N GLY A 83 -22.48 -7.76 -5.25
CA GLY A 83 -22.28 -9.14 -4.77
C GLY A 83 -21.07 -9.29 -3.86
N GLU A 84 -20.70 -10.53 -3.54
CA GLU A 84 -19.52 -10.80 -2.72
C GLU A 84 -18.23 -10.25 -3.37
N ILE A 85 -17.38 -9.60 -2.57
CA ILE A 85 -16.10 -9.10 -3.05
C ILE A 85 -15.08 -10.24 -3.14
N ASP A 86 -14.72 -10.61 -4.36
CA ASP A 86 -13.73 -11.66 -4.65
C ASP A 86 -12.29 -11.19 -4.43
N LEU A 87 -11.99 -9.91 -4.70
CA LEU A 87 -10.66 -9.33 -4.55
C LEU A 87 -10.70 -7.86 -4.07
N LEU A 88 -10.02 -7.60 -2.97
CA LEU A 88 -9.62 -6.26 -2.54
C LEU A 88 -8.21 -5.95 -3.04
N VAL A 89 -8.02 -4.82 -3.71
CA VAL A 89 -6.71 -4.35 -4.19
C VAL A 89 -6.28 -3.13 -3.39
N GLU A 90 -5.14 -3.19 -2.71
CA GLU A 90 -4.59 -2.07 -1.92
C GLU A 90 -3.26 -1.61 -2.52
N PRO A 91 -3.26 -0.65 -3.47
CA PRO A 91 -2.05 -0.20 -4.17
C PRO A 91 -1.12 0.71 -3.33
N PHE A 92 -1.57 1.10 -2.15
CA PHE A 92 -0.83 1.89 -1.17
C PHE A 92 -0.79 1.10 0.15
N ALA A 93 -0.29 -0.14 0.09
CA ALA A 93 -0.41 -1.08 1.19
C ALA A 93 0.11 -0.49 2.51
N GLY A 94 1.31 0.09 2.54
CA GLY A 94 1.90 0.63 3.76
C GLY A 94 1.84 -0.39 4.90
N GLY A 95 0.99 -0.12 5.90
CA GLY A 95 0.71 -1.04 7.02
C GLY A 95 -0.35 -2.12 6.76
N ALA A 96 -1.11 -2.06 5.67
CA ALA A 96 -2.13 -3.03 5.21
C ALA A 96 -3.21 -3.39 6.23
N SER A 97 -3.45 -2.51 7.23
CA SER A 97 -4.33 -2.83 8.36
C SER A 97 -5.79 -3.08 7.95
N THR A 98 -6.25 -2.41 6.89
CA THR A 98 -7.60 -2.57 6.34
C THR A 98 -7.73 -3.89 5.60
N SER A 99 -6.80 -4.20 4.67
CA SER A 99 -6.83 -5.46 3.92
C SER A 99 -6.70 -6.69 4.80
N LEU A 100 -5.77 -6.69 5.77
CA LEU A 100 -5.58 -7.80 6.70
C LEU A 100 -6.83 -8.09 7.54
N ARG A 101 -7.58 -7.04 7.92
CA ARG A 101 -8.85 -7.17 8.64
C ARG A 101 -9.94 -7.76 7.77
N LEU A 102 -10.14 -7.18 6.59
CA LEU A 102 -11.20 -7.57 5.67
C LEU A 102 -11.04 -9.01 5.20
N VAL A 103 -9.81 -9.42 4.86
CA VAL A 103 -9.55 -10.76 4.36
C VAL A 103 -9.53 -11.80 5.49
N GLY A 104 -9.05 -11.42 6.67
CA GLY A 104 -9.06 -12.24 7.88
C GLY A 104 -10.44 -12.63 8.36
N SER A 105 -11.31 -11.62 8.44
CA SER A 105 -12.71 -11.79 8.85
C SER A 105 -13.58 -12.41 7.74
N GLY A 106 -13.03 -12.69 6.56
CA GLY A 106 -13.76 -13.25 5.43
C GLY A 106 -14.73 -12.28 4.76
N VAL A 107 -14.71 -10.98 5.11
CA VAL A 107 -15.55 -9.94 4.50
C VAL A 107 -15.21 -9.74 3.02
N VAL A 108 -13.95 -9.94 2.65
CA VAL A 108 -13.53 -10.12 1.26
C VAL A 108 -12.90 -11.50 1.12
N LYS A 109 -13.04 -12.13 -0.05
CA LYS A 109 -12.44 -13.45 -0.26
C LYS A 109 -10.93 -13.36 -0.31
N ARG A 110 -10.39 -12.35 -1.00
CA ARG A 110 -8.96 -12.24 -1.26
C ARG A 110 -8.47 -10.80 -1.18
N ALA A 111 -7.18 -10.63 -0.94
CA ALA A 111 -6.48 -9.35 -0.98
C ALA A 111 -5.24 -9.44 -1.87
N LEU A 112 -5.01 -8.38 -2.64
CA LEU A 112 -3.76 -8.08 -3.34
C LEU A 112 -3.17 -6.83 -2.70
N LEU A 113 -1.96 -6.95 -2.15
CA LEU A 113 -1.23 -5.79 -1.64
C LEU A 113 -0.25 -5.29 -2.69
N ALA A 114 -0.08 -3.99 -2.81
CA ALA A 114 1.04 -3.42 -3.54
C ALA A 114 1.58 -2.18 -2.84
N ASP A 115 2.87 -1.96 -2.96
CA ASP A 115 3.50 -0.71 -2.54
C ASP A 115 4.63 -0.34 -3.50
N ALA A 116 4.79 0.96 -3.75
CA ALA A 116 5.88 1.49 -4.55
C ALA A 116 7.21 1.50 -3.78
N ASP A 117 7.16 1.49 -2.44
CA ASP A 117 8.34 1.39 -1.60
C ASP A 117 8.90 -0.04 -1.60
N PRO A 118 10.12 -0.27 -2.12
CA PRO A 118 10.72 -1.59 -2.15
C PRO A 118 10.99 -2.17 -0.75
N LEU A 119 11.15 -1.35 0.31
CA LEU A 119 11.28 -1.86 1.68
C LEU A 119 9.97 -2.48 2.16
N VAL A 120 8.85 -1.78 1.95
CA VAL A 120 7.52 -2.23 2.36
C VAL A 120 7.09 -3.44 1.54
N ALA A 121 7.26 -3.39 0.21
CA ALA A 121 6.93 -4.51 -0.65
C ALA A 121 7.77 -5.76 -0.35
N ALA A 122 9.09 -5.62 -0.13
CA ALA A 122 9.95 -6.74 0.26
C ALA A 122 9.50 -7.35 1.59
N PHE A 123 9.15 -6.53 2.58
CA PHE A 123 8.63 -7.01 3.86
C PHE A 123 7.39 -7.89 3.66
N TRP A 124 6.36 -7.38 2.99
CA TRP A 124 5.12 -8.13 2.78
C TRP A 124 5.35 -9.39 1.94
N GLN A 125 6.23 -9.34 0.93
CA GLN A 125 6.57 -10.52 0.12
C GLN A 125 7.23 -11.63 0.95
N VAL A 126 8.16 -11.28 1.83
CA VAL A 126 8.88 -12.24 2.67
C VAL A 126 7.99 -12.75 3.80
N ALA A 127 7.21 -11.87 4.45
CA ALA A 127 6.25 -12.28 5.48
C ALA A 127 5.20 -13.25 4.94
N ALA A 128 4.78 -13.10 3.69
CA ALA A 128 3.83 -14.01 3.04
C ALA A 128 4.47 -15.36 2.67
N ALA A 129 5.70 -15.37 2.14
CA ALA A 129 6.32 -16.58 1.58
C ALA A 129 7.24 -17.36 2.53
N GLN A 130 7.86 -16.68 3.49
CA GLN A 130 8.88 -17.23 4.38
C GLN A 130 8.69 -16.73 5.83
N PRO A 131 7.49 -16.88 6.42
CA PRO A 131 7.17 -16.35 7.75
C PRO A 131 8.13 -16.89 8.82
N ASP A 132 8.36 -18.20 8.87
CA ASP A 132 9.19 -18.84 9.90
C ASP A 132 10.63 -18.32 9.89
N ALA A 133 11.24 -18.24 8.69
CA ALA A 133 12.59 -17.73 8.54
C ALA A 133 12.69 -16.25 8.94
N LEU A 134 11.68 -15.43 8.57
CA LEU A 134 11.64 -14.03 8.96
C LEU A 134 11.46 -13.86 10.47
N ILE A 135 10.63 -14.69 11.11
CA ILE A 135 10.43 -14.70 12.56
C ILE A 135 11.74 -15.07 13.28
N ALA A 136 12.41 -16.13 12.86
CA ALA A 136 13.70 -16.53 13.42
C ALA A 136 14.72 -15.40 13.31
N ARG A 137 14.89 -14.84 12.11
CA ARG A 137 15.83 -13.74 11.88
C ARG A 137 15.48 -12.47 12.68
N MET A 138 14.20 -12.15 12.81
CA MET A 138 13.73 -11.04 13.65
C MET A 138 14.07 -11.26 15.13
N ARG A 139 13.88 -12.48 15.65
CA ARG A 139 14.22 -12.81 17.04
C ARG A 139 15.71 -12.73 17.29
N GLU A 140 16.55 -13.13 16.32
CA GLU A 140 17.99 -12.91 16.37
C GLU A 140 18.34 -11.43 16.41
N GLU A 141 17.75 -10.59 15.53
CA GLU A 141 18.00 -9.16 15.55
C GLU A 141 17.64 -8.52 16.90
N HIS A 142 16.51 -8.94 17.48
CA HIS A 142 16.10 -8.48 18.80
C HIS A 142 17.09 -8.94 19.89
N SER A 143 17.43 -10.23 19.91
CA SER A 143 18.26 -10.80 20.99
C SER A 143 19.72 -10.32 20.93
N ASN A 144 20.27 -10.15 19.73
CA ASN A 144 21.67 -9.79 19.54
C ASN A 144 21.91 -8.28 19.55
N PHE A 145 20.89 -7.46 19.26
CA PHE A 145 21.10 -6.02 19.10
C PHE A 145 20.16 -5.14 19.94
N VAL A 146 18.96 -5.60 20.30
CA VAL A 146 18.02 -4.81 21.11
C VAL A 146 18.17 -5.12 22.59
N ILE A 147 18.18 -6.40 22.99
CA ILE A 147 18.33 -6.82 24.40
C ILE A 147 19.64 -6.31 25.04
N PRO A 148 20.81 -6.36 24.36
CA PRO A 148 22.07 -5.95 25.00
C PRO A 148 22.13 -4.48 25.39
N GLY A 149 21.28 -3.65 24.81
CA GLY A 149 21.07 -2.27 25.26
C GLY A 149 21.03 -1.24 24.13
N PRO A 150 20.76 0.03 24.49
CA PRO A 150 20.46 1.07 23.51
C PRO A 150 21.62 1.41 22.56
N SER A 151 22.87 1.36 23.04
CA SER A 151 24.06 1.63 22.21
C SER A 151 24.20 0.64 21.06
N THR A 152 24.09 -0.67 21.36
CA THR A 152 24.11 -1.75 20.38
C THR A 152 22.95 -1.62 19.38
N ALA A 153 21.76 -1.32 19.88
CA ALA A 153 20.56 -1.17 19.05
C ALA A 153 20.67 0.01 18.07
N VAL A 154 21.23 1.14 18.51
CA VAL A 154 21.49 2.32 17.66
C VAL A 154 22.58 2.02 16.63
N ALA A 155 23.67 1.35 17.00
CA ALA A 155 24.68 0.93 16.04
C ALA A 155 24.11 0.00 14.96
N ARG A 156 23.22 -0.93 15.36
CA ARG A 156 22.51 -1.81 14.43
C ARG A 156 21.52 -1.04 13.55
N TRP A 157 20.88 0.00 14.08
CA TRP A 157 20.05 0.90 13.29
C TRP A 157 20.87 1.61 12.20
N ASP A 158 22.05 2.16 12.54
CA ASP A 158 22.96 2.80 11.58
C ASP A 158 23.44 1.81 10.50
N TYR A 159 23.75 0.57 10.89
CA TYR A 159 24.03 -0.54 9.96
C TYR A 159 22.88 -0.73 8.97
N TRP A 160 21.65 -0.90 9.46
CA TRP A 160 20.51 -1.13 8.58
C TRP A 160 20.19 0.09 7.69
N ARG A 161 20.38 1.32 8.18
CA ARG A 161 20.22 2.53 7.36
C ARG A 161 21.18 2.57 6.19
N SER A 162 22.44 2.20 6.42
CA SER A 162 23.50 2.19 5.40
C SER A 162 23.51 0.93 4.52
N TRP A 163 22.90 -0.16 4.99
CA TRP A 163 22.93 -1.46 4.31
C TRP A 163 22.40 -1.41 2.89
N LYS A 164 23.12 -2.08 1.99
CA LYS A 164 22.75 -2.34 0.60
C LYS A 164 23.11 -3.79 0.23
N PRO A 165 22.41 -4.41 -0.72
CA PRO A 165 22.79 -5.72 -1.24
C PRO A 165 24.24 -5.71 -1.75
N ARG A 166 25.00 -6.76 -1.42
CA ARG A 166 26.37 -6.93 -1.91
C ARG A 166 26.36 -7.38 -3.37
N PRO A 167 27.38 -7.01 -4.18
CA PRO A 167 27.56 -7.61 -5.50
C PRO A 167 27.55 -9.15 -5.43
N GLY A 168 26.85 -9.80 -6.35
CA GLY A 168 26.71 -11.26 -6.38
C GLY A 168 25.65 -11.85 -5.45
N MET A 169 25.01 -11.05 -4.58
CA MET A 169 23.90 -11.50 -3.75
C MET A 169 22.69 -11.87 -4.63
N SER A 170 22.10 -13.05 -4.40
CA SER A 170 20.90 -13.47 -5.14
C SER A 170 19.72 -12.53 -4.86
N ALA A 171 18.82 -12.36 -5.83
CA ALA A 171 17.64 -11.50 -5.66
C ALA A 171 16.72 -11.97 -4.51
N SER A 172 16.68 -13.27 -4.23
CA SER A 172 15.92 -13.81 -3.10
C SER A 172 16.57 -13.44 -1.75
N ALA A 173 17.88 -13.63 -1.61
CA ALA A 173 18.61 -13.26 -0.40
C ALA A 173 18.56 -11.74 -0.16
N ALA A 174 18.77 -10.93 -1.21
CA ALA A 174 18.68 -9.47 -1.11
C ALA A 174 17.31 -9.00 -0.64
N ARG A 175 16.22 -9.61 -1.15
CA ARG A 175 14.85 -9.30 -0.73
C ARG A 175 14.58 -9.73 0.71
N PHE A 176 15.09 -10.88 1.14
CA PHE A 176 14.98 -11.34 2.52
C PHE A 176 15.65 -10.34 3.48
N GLU A 177 16.91 -9.97 3.24
CA GLU A 177 17.62 -8.97 4.07
C GLU A 177 16.96 -7.59 3.99
N THR A 178 16.34 -7.24 2.85
CA THR A 178 15.56 -6.01 2.72
C THR A 178 14.30 -6.03 3.59
N ALA A 179 13.63 -7.17 3.72
CA ALA A 179 12.49 -7.35 4.62
C ALA A 179 12.90 -7.23 6.09
N VAL A 180 14.04 -7.83 6.48
CA VAL A 180 14.61 -7.72 7.83
C VAL A 180 14.96 -6.26 8.14
N LYS A 181 15.63 -5.57 7.21
CA LYS A 181 15.91 -4.13 7.28
C LYS A 181 14.64 -3.32 7.49
N CYS A 182 13.60 -3.57 6.69
CA CYS A 182 12.32 -2.89 6.79
C CYS A 182 11.72 -3.06 8.18
N LEU A 183 11.59 -4.30 8.67
CA LEU A 183 11.02 -4.58 9.98
C LEU A 183 11.83 -3.95 11.10
N TYR A 184 13.16 -4.12 11.11
CA TYR A 184 14.01 -3.57 12.16
C TYR A 184 13.88 -2.05 12.23
N LEU A 185 14.07 -1.36 11.10
CA LEU A 185 13.94 0.10 11.04
C LEU A 185 12.53 0.56 11.41
N ASN A 186 11.49 -0.14 10.97
CA ASN A 186 10.12 0.18 11.32
C ASN A 186 9.85 0.13 12.83
N ARG A 187 10.44 -0.86 13.53
CA ARG A 187 10.24 -1.00 14.98
C ARG A 187 11.12 -0.08 15.81
N THR A 188 12.22 0.40 15.25
CA THR A 188 13.25 1.17 15.98
C THR A 188 13.37 2.64 15.54
N THR A 189 12.66 3.08 14.51
CA THR A 189 12.65 4.49 14.05
C THR A 189 11.42 5.23 14.57
N PHE A 190 11.56 6.53 14.87
CA PHE A 190 10.46 7.36 15.33
C PHE A 190 9.21 7.19 14.45
N SER A 191 8.09 6.81 15.08
CA SER A 191 6.80 6.52 14.42
C SER A 191 6.83 5.46 13.31
N GLY A 192 7.89 4.66 13.21
CA GLY A 192 8.06 3.65 12.16
C GLY A 192 8.33 4.23 10.77
N ILE A 193 8.75 5.49 10.71
CA ILE A 193 9.07 6.18 9.46
C ILE A 193 10.32 5.53 8.84
N LEU A 194 10.21 5.00 7.62
CA LEU A 194 11.33 4.32 6.94
C LEU A 194 12.24 5.29 6.17
N HIS A 195 11.72 6.44 5.75
CA HIS A 195 12.40 7.39 4.87
C HIS A 195 12.62 8.77 5.51
N GLY A 196 13.37 9.62 4.83
CA GLY A 196 13.63 10.98 5.28
C GLY A 196 14.59 11.05 6.47
N ARG A 197 14.37 12.05 7.33
CA ARG A 197 15.27 12.44 8.43
C ARG A 197 14.89 11.84 9.80
N ALA A 198 13.90 10.95 9.85
CA ALA A 198 13.50 10.34 11.11
C ALA A 198 14.68 9.52 11.69
N GLY A 199 15.00 9.78 12.96
CA GLY A 199 16.04 9.08 13.70
C GLY A 199 15.50 7.91 14.52
N PRO A 200 16.38 7.17 15.21
CA PRO A 200 15.94 6.10 16.12
C PRO A 200 14.99 6.65 17.19
N ILE A 201 14.01 5.83 17.60
CA ILE A 201 13.16 6.11 18.75
C ILE A 201 14.07 6.33 19.96
N GLY A 202 13.77 7.32 20.79
CA GLY A 202 14.62 7.69 21.92
C GLY A 202 15.69 8.73 21.58
N GLY A 203 15.88 9.05 20.29
CA GLY A 203 16.97 9.91 19.82
C GLY A 203 18.33 9.20 19.84
N ARG A 204 19.35 9.74 19.17
CA ARG A 204 20.67 9.07 19.11
C ARG A 204 21.30 8.89 20.49
N ALA A 205 21.09 9.84 21.41
CA ALA A 205 21.54 9.77 22.79
C ALA A 205 20.68 8.86 23.69
N GLN A 206 19.55 8.33 23.19
CA GLN A 206 18.66 7.44 23.93
C GLN A 206 18.17 8.03 25.28
N ALA A 207 17.93 9.33 25.31
CA ALA A 207 17.61 10.10 26.52
C ALA A 207 16.11 10.30 26.78
N SER A 208 15.23 9.76 25.93
CA SER A 208 13.77 9.82 26.13
C SER A 208 13.27 8.59 26.87
N ASP A 209 12.18 8.75 27.63
CA ASP A 209 11.44 7.67 28.31
C ASP A 209 11.05 6.50 27.38
N TYR A 210 10.95 6.75 26.08
CA TYR A 210 10.73 5.73 25.06
C TYR A 210 12.06 5.38 24.37
N GLY A 211 12.75 4.35 24.87
CA GLY A 211 13.98 3.84 24.25
C GLY A 211 13.75 3.14 22.90
N ILE A 212 14.83 2.92 22.14
CA ILE A 212 14.78 2.35 20.77
C ILE A 212 14.07 1.00 20.67
N GLY A 213 14.18 0.16 21.70
CA GLY A 213 13.56 -1.16 21.76
C GLY A 213 12.09 -1.16 22.22
N CYS A 214 11.52 -0.05 22.70
CA CYS A 214 10.22 -0.05 23.38
C CYS A 214 9.04 -0.50 22.51
N ARG A 215 9.22 -0.54 21.18
CA ARG A 215 8.22 -1.01 20.22
C ARG A 215 8.60 -2.35 19.60
N PHE A 216 9.69 -2.99 19.99
CA PHE A 216 10.14 -4.26 19.43
C PHE A 216 9.67 -5.42 20.31
N ASN A 217 8.36 -5.70 20.35
CA ASN A 217 7.83 -6.88 21.04
C ASN A 217 7.93 -8.09 20.10
N PRO A 218 8.90 -9.02 20.29
CA PRO A 218 9.14 -10.11 19.34
C PRO A 218 7.99 -11.11 19.27
N ASP A 219 7.28 -11.38 20.37
CA ASP A 219 6.20 -12.37 20.37
C ASP A 219 4.96 -11.88 19.63
N ALA A 220 4.55 -10.63 19.90
CA ALA A 220 3.44 -10.01 19.17
C ALA A 220 3.79 -9.77 17.69
N LEU A 221 5.07 -9.57 17.35
CA LEU A 221 5.50 -9.46 15.95
C LEU A 221 5.50 -10.82 15.27
N ALA A 222 5.96 -11.87 15.96
CA ALA A 222 5.96 -13.24 15.44
C ALA A 222 4.54 -13.69 15.08
N GLU A 223 3.58 -13.52 15.99
CA GLU A 223 2.17 -13.88 15.75
C GLU A 223 1.57 -13.12 14.54
N ARG A 224 1.94 -11.85 14.35
CA ARG A 224 1.47 -11.05 13.21
C ARG A 224 2.13 -11.44 11.89
N ILE A 225 3.39 -11.86 11.91
CA ILE A 225 4.08 -12.36 10.70
C ILE A 225 3.51 -13.73 10.32
N ASP A 226 3.31 -14.61 11.30
CA ASP A 226 2.69 -15.92 11.10
C ASP A 226 1.29 -15.78 10.48
N TYR A 227 0.47 -14.86 11.01
CA TYR A 227 -0.83 -14.54 10.44
C TYR A 227 -0.78 -14.17 8.94
N VAL A 228 0.21 -13.37 8.52
CA VAL A 228 0.38 -12.99 7.11
C VAL A 228 0.74 -14.22 6.27
N GLY A 229 1.64 -15.07 6.77
CA GLY A 229 1.97 -16.36 6.17
C GLY A 229 0.75 -17.26 6.02
N HIS A 230 -0.09 -17.36 7.05
CA HIS A 230 -1.33 -18.13 7.04
C HIS A 230 -2.34 -17.61 6.01
N LEU A 231 -2.53 -16.29 5.92
CA LEU A 231 -3.37 -15.69 4.88
C LEU A 231 -2.86 -16.03 3.48
N TYR A 232 -1.55 -16.04 3.28
CA TYR A 232 -0.98 -16.46 2.00
C TYR A 232 -1.18 -17.97 1.76
N ALA A 233 -0.90 -18.83 2.73
CA ALA A 233 -1.07 -20.28 2.62
C ALA A 233 -2.51 -20.69 2.28
N THR A 234 -3.50 -19.99 2.86
CA THR A 234 -4.93 -20.21 2.64
C THR A 234 -5.46 -19.63 1.32
N GLY A 235 -4.63 -18.87 0.59
CA GLY A 235 -5.02 -18.21 -0.67
C GLY A 235 -5.88 -16.97 -0.47
N ARG A 236 -5.94 -16.45 0.76
CA ARG A 236 -6.61 -15.21 1.15
C ARG A 236 -5.77 -14.00 0.73
N LEU A 237 -4.47 -13.98 1.03
CA LEU A 237 -3.53 -13.07 0.38
C LEU A 237 -3.04 -13.73 -0.90
N ILE A 238 -3.39 -13.17 -2.06
CA ILE A 238 -3.05 -13.81 -3.34
C ILE A 238 -1.64 -13.46 -3.81
N ASP A 239 -1.21 -12.22 -3.59
CA ASP A 239 0.11 -11.74 -4.00
C ASP A 239 0.45 -10.41 -3.31
N VAL A 240 1.70 -10.00 -3.47
CA VAL A 240 2.26 -8.74 -2.98
C VAL A 240 3.15 -8.14 -4.07
N TRP A 241 2.80 -6.95 -4.55
CA TRP A 241 3.50 -6.30 -5.65
C TRP A 241 4.39 -5.13 -5.23
N CYS A 242 5.60 -5.07 -5.80
CA CYS A 242 6.49 -3.91 -5.68
C CYS A 242 6.26 -2.98 -6.89
N MET A 243 5.16 -2.24 -6.88
CA MET A 243 4.64 -1.50 -8.04
C MET A 243 3.92 -0.24 -7.60
N GLY A 244 3.96 0.80 -8.44
CA GLY A 244 3.17 2.01 -8.21
C GLY A 244 1.67 1.74 -8.37
N TRP A 245 0.85 2.69 -7.89
CA TRP A 245 -0.61 2.51 -7.89
C TRP A 245 -1.19 2.30 -9.28
N ARG A 246 -0.73 3.07 -10.28
CA ARG A 246 -1.24 2.98 -11.66
C ARG A 246 -0.97 1.61 -12.26
N GLU A 247 0.27 1.17 -12.17
CA GLU A 247 0.71 -0.12 -12.70
C GLU A 247 -0.02 -1.27 -11.98
N THR A 248 -0.25 -1.15 -10.67
CA THR A 248 -1.04 -2.11 -9.89
C THR A 248 -2.48 -2.18 -10.39
N LEU A 249 -3.14 -1.03 -10.58
CA LEU A 249 -4.53 -1.01 -10.98
C LEU A 249 -4.74 -1.55 -12.40
N GLU A 250 -3.86 -1.17 -13.33
CA GLU A 250 -3.88 -1.61 -14.73
C GLU A 250 -3.55 -3.11 -14.85
N ASN A 251 -2.53 -3.58 -14.13
CA ASN A 251 -2.13 -4.99 -14.19
C ASN A 251 -3.08 -5.93 -13.45
N THR A 252 -3.79 -5.47 -12.42
CA THR A 252 -4.80 -6.32 -11.76
C THR A 252 -5.81 -6.86 -12.77
N ALA A 253 -6.32 -5.98 -13.64
CA ALA A 253 -7.30 -6.36 -14.66
C ALA A 253 -6.70 -7.33 -15.71
N SER A 254 -5.41 -7.20 -16.03
CA SER A 254 -4.75 -8.06 -17.02
C SER A 254 -4.29 -9.40 -16.45
N VAL A 255 -3.94 -9.46 -15.16
CA VAL A 255 -3.49 -10.68 -14.47
C VAL A 255 -4.69 -11.53 -14.04
N TYR A 256 -5.74 -10.91 -13.50
CA TYR A 256 -6.91 -11.60 -12.94
C TYR A 256 -8.13 -11.49 -13.86
N LYS A 257 -7.97 -11.88 -15.13
CA LYS A 257 -8.97 -11.73 -16.20
C LYS A 257 -10.31 -12.41 -15.93
N THR A 258 -10.33 -13.42 -15.07
CA THR A 258 -11.54 -14.19 -14.73
C THR A 258 -12.40 -13.51 -13.66
N LEU A 259 -11.89 -12.45 -13.00
CA LEU A 259 -12.66 -11.74 -11.99
C LEU A 259 -13.71 -10.83 -12.64
N VAL A 260 -14.92 -10.89 -12.09
CA VAL A 260 -15.99 -9.96 -12.46
C VAL A 260 -15.63 -8.57 -11.93
N PRO A 261 -15.56 -7.51 -12.76
CA PRO A 261 -15.09 -6.21 -12.29
C PRO A 261 -15.91 -5.58 -11.14
N ASN A 262 -17.19 -5.94 -11.01
CA ASN A 262 -18.01 -5.48 -9.89
C ASN A 262 -17.66 -6.15 -8.54
N HIS A 263 -17.02 -7.32 -8.58
CA HIS A 263 -16.59 -8.08 -7.39
C HIS A 263 -15.16 -7.72 -6.98
N VAL A 264 -14.54 -6.76 -7.66
CA VAL A 264 -13.22 -6.22 -7.32
C VAL A 264 -13.40 -4.82 -6.76
N VAL A 265 -12.73 -4.55 -5.63
CA VAL A 265 -12.72 -3.22 -5.01
C VAL A 265 -11.27 -2.79 -4.80
N ALA A 266 -10.91 -1.60 -5.28
CA ALA A 266 -9.67 -0.96 -4.87
C ALA A 266 -9.89 -0.17 -3.57
N TYR A 267 -9.05 -0.38 -2.57
CA TYR A 267 -8.95 0.51 -1.41
C TYR A 267 -7.68 1.36 -1.53
N LEU A 268 -7.84 2.67 -1.58
CA LEU A 268 -6.75 3.62 -1.77
C LEU A 268 -6.61 4.53 -0.54
N ASP A 269 -5.40 4.59 0.00
CA ASP A 269 -5.00 5.51 1.07
C ASP A 269 -3.66 6.18 0.67
N PRO A 270 -3.69 7.07 -0.34
CA PRO A 270 -2.49 7.75 -0.81
C PRO A 270 -1.94 8.70 0.26
N PRO A 271 -0.69 9.18 0.11
CA PRO A 271 -0.16 10.30 0.89
C PRO A 271 -1.13 11.51 0.88
N TYR A 272 -1.11 12.37 1.89
CA TYR A 272 -2.07 13.49 1.96
C TYR A 272 -1.53 14.77 1.31
N LEU A 273 -2.43 15.55 0.70
CA LEU A 273 -2.12 16.80 -0.03
C LEU A 273 -1.17 17.73 0.75
N ASN A 274 -1.48 18.01 2.01
CA ASN A 274 -0.73 18.97 2.82
C ASN A 274 0.35 18.32 3.71
N LYS A 275 0.52 16.99 3.65
CA LYS A 275 1.43 16.24 4.54
C LYS A 275 2.32 15.25 3.80
N SER A 276 3.10 15.62 2.78
CA SER A 276 4.37 14.89 2.49
C SER A 276 5.16 15.31 1.26
N ALA A 277 6.23 16.09 1.47
CA ALA A 277 7.48 15.82 0.76
C ALA A 277 8.43 14.91 1.58
N THR A 278 8.32 14.91 2.92
CA THR A 278 9.35 14.32 3.80
C THR A 278 9.05 12.89 4.29
N LEU A 279 7.78 12.48 4.36
CA LEU A 279 7.36 11.19 4.95
C LEU A 279 7.19 10.07 3.92
N TYR A 280 6.66 10.37 2.73
CA TYR A 280 6.24 9.39 1.72
C TYR A 280 6.99 9.56 0.39
N ASN A 281 8.32 9.64 0.46
CA ASN A 281 9.17 10.03 -0.67
C ASN A 281 8.95 9.16 -1.94
N THR A 282 8.44 7.93 -1.77
CA THR A 282 8.25 6.90 -2.81
C THR A 282 6.80 6.54 -3.13
N SER A 283 5.79 7.01 -2.38
CA SER A 283 4.43 6.46 -2.49
C SER A 283 3.72 6.76 -3.82
N PHE A 284 4.10 7.83 -4.52
CA PHE A 284 3.66 8.11 -5.89
C PHE A 284 4.69 7.75 -6.97
N ALA A 285 5.83 7.16 -6.60
CA ALA A 285 6.90 6.87 -7.54
C ALA A 285 6.43 5.91 -8.65
N GLN A 286 6.35 6.43 -9.88
CA GLN A 286 6.12 5.62 -11.07
C GLN A 286 7.46 5.10 -11.61
N ARG A 287 7.46 3.88 -12.13
CA ARG A 287 8.65 3.25 -12.72
C ARG A 287 9.04 4.04 -13.98
N GLY A 288 10.20 4.70 -13.94
CA GLY A 288 10.69 5.58 -15.02
C GLY A 288 10.68 7.07 -14.68
N SER A 289 10.00 7.48 -13.60
CA SER A 289 10.16 8.82 -13.04
C SER A 289 11.58 8.93 -12.46
N ARG A 290 12.40 9.83 -13.03
CA ARG A 290 13.74 10.16 -12.49
C ARG A 290 13.65 10.33 -10.98
N LYS A 291 14.66 9.83 -10.24
CA LYS A 291 14.89 10.18 -8.83
C LYS A 291 14.56 11.66 -8.65
N ARG A 292 13.62 11.98 -7.75
CA ARG A 292 13.15 13.33 -7.41
C ARG A 292 14.33 14.30 -7.42
N SER A 293 14.48 15.07 -8.51
CA SER A 293 15.43 16.17 -8.54
C SER A 293 14.87 17.28 -7.66
N VAL A 294 15.73 17.87 -6.84
CA VAL A 294 15.39 18.84 -5.79
C VAL A 294 14.96 20.21 -6.37
N ALA A 295 14.56 20.27 -7.65
CA ALA A 295 14.43 21.51 -8.42
C ALA A 295 12.98 21.95 -8.71
N ALA A 296 11.96 21.12 -8.48
CA ALA A 296 10.57 21.56 -8.56
C ALA A 296 10.08 22.01 -7.17
N PRO A 297 9.30 23.11 -7.06
CA PRO A 297 8.74 23.51 -5.78
C PRO A 297 7.92 22.34 -5.21
N ALA A 298 8.22 21.96 -3.96
CA ALA A 298 7.85 20.70 -3.34
C ALA A 298 6.33 20.45 -3.19
N GLY A 299 5.45 21.32 -3.70
CA GLY A 299 4.00 21.13 -3.73
C GLY A 299 3.39 20.89 -5.12
N TRP A 300 4.03 21.34 -6.21
CA TRP A 300 3.44 21.23 -7.56
C TRP A 300 3.41 19.80 -8.09
N LEU A 301 4.48 19.03 -7.87
CA LEU A 301 4.55 17.62 -8.29
C LEU A 301 3.61 16.74 -7.48
N ASP A 302 3.49 16.99 -6.17
CA ASP A 302 2.59 16.24 -5.30
C ASP A 302 1.13 16.47 -5.74
N GLN A 303 0.75 17.73 -6.02
CA GLN A 303 -0.57 18.06 -6.55
C GLN A 303 -0.86 17.37 -7.90
N LEU A 304 0.13 17.34 -8.81
CA LEU A 304 -0.03 16.65 -10.10
C LEU A 304 -0.27 15.14 -9.92
N ASP A 305 0.40 14.50 -8.98
CA ASP A 305 0.18 13.06 -8.69
C ASP A 305 -1.23 12.80 -8.16
N HIS A 306 -1.77 13.70 -7.33
CA HIS A 306 -3.17 13.66 -6.86
C HIS A 306 -4.17 13.83 -8.00
N GLU A 307 -3.93 14.77 -8.92
CA GLU A 307 -4.75 14.97 -10.11
C GLU A 307 -4.67 13.78 -11.07
N LEU A 308 -3.48 13.18 -11.24
CA LEU A 308 -3.30 11.97 -12.05
C LEU A 308 -4.06 10.77 -11.47
N LEU A 309 -4.06 10.62 -10.13
CA LEU A 309 -4.83 9.60 -9.45
C LEU A 309 -6.34 9.85 -9.61
N ALA A 310 -6.82 11.07 -9.35
CA ALA A 310 -8.21 11.43 -9.49
C ALA A 310 -8.71 11.25 -10.93
N SER A 311 -7.93 11.70 -11.91
CA SER A 311 -8.20 11.51 -13.34
C SER A 311 -8.32 10.02 -13.70
N TYR A 312 -7.42 9.17 -13.20
CA TYR A 312 -7.53 7.72 -13.44
C TYR A 312 -8.78 7.13 -12.78
N LEU A 313 -9.02 7.41 -11.49
CA LEU A 313 -10.17 6.89 -10.74
C LEU A 313 -11.51 7.32 -11.32
N THR A 314 -11.59 8.54 -11.88
CA THR A 314 -12.82 9.10 -12.43
C THR A 314 -13.04 8.80 -13.91
N ARG A 315 -11.98 8.47 -14.67
CA ARG A 315 -12.08 8.30 -16.13
C ARG A 315 -11.72 6.91 -16.66
N LYS A 316 -10.87 6.15 -15.96
CA LYS A 316 -10.28 4.90 -16.48
C LYS A 316 -10.53 3.68 -15.61
N MET A 317 -11.07 3.86 -14.42
CA MET A 317 -11.18 2.79 -13.43
C MET A 317 -12.26 1.76 -13.79
N ARG A 318 -11.86 0.49 -13.90
CA ARG A 318 -12.72 -0.61 -14.41
C ARG A 318 -13.51 -1.34 -13.31
N TYR A 319 -13.09 -1.20 -12.06
CA TYR A 319 -13.69 -1.86 -10.89
C TYR A 319 -14.01 -0.84 -9.78
N ARG A 320 -14.86 -1.22 -8.83
CA ARG A 320 -15.30 -0.30 -7.77
C ARG A 320 -14.10 0.15 -6.94
N TRP A 321 -14.21 1.31 -6.30
CA TRP A 321 -13.13 1.84 -5.49
C TRP A 321 -13.63 2.60 -4.27
N LEU A 322 -12.78 2.63 -3.26
CA LEU A 322 -12.91 3.36 -2.01
C LEU A 322 -11.60 4.08 -1.74
N LEU A 323 -11.68 5.36 -1.47
CA LEU A 323 -10.55 6.25 -1.34
C LEU A 323 -10.69 7.02 -0.03
N SER A 324 -9.62 7.04 0.76
CA SER A 324 -9.56 7.81 1.99
C SER A 324 -8.50 8.91 1.90
N TYR A 325 -8.80 10.08 2.43
CA TYR A 325 -7.94 11.26 2.50
C TYR A 325 -8.13 11.98 3.82
N ASP A 326 -7.11 12.71 4.29
CA ASP A 326 -7.34 13.81 5.24
C ASP A 326 -8.37 14.78 4.63
N TYR A 327 -9.28 15.33 5.43
CA TYR A 327 -10.21 16.33 4.91
C TYR A 327 -9.46 17.57 4.43
N ASP A 328 -9.63 17.89 3.14
CA ASP A 328 -9.20 19.13 2.52
C ASP A 328 -10.29 19.55 1.52
N GLN A 329 -10.79 20.77 1.67
CA GLN A 329 -11.83 21.32 0.81
C GLN A 329 -11.39 21.36 -0.68
N ALA A 330 -10.10 21.52 -0.96
CA ALA A 330 -9.58 21.54 -2.33
C ALA A 330 -9.86 20.23 -3.10
N LEU A 331 -9.95 19.09 -2.41
CA LEU A 331 -10.34 17.80 -3.01
C LEU A 331 -11.76 17.85 -3.60
N LEU A 332 -12.62 18.70 -3.05
CA LEU A 332 -14.04 18.79 -3.35
C LEU A 332 -14.39 19.98 -4.25
N ASP A 333 -13.59 21.04 -4.23
CA ASP A 333 -13.86 22.22 -5.06
C ASP A 333 -13.29 22.06 -6.48
N SER A 334 -12.20 21.29 -6.63
CA SER A 334 -11.53 21.12 -7.91
C SER A 334 -12.21 20.07 -8.79
N CYS A 335 -12.51 20.47 -10.04
CA CYS A 335 -12.99 19.55 -11.07
C CYS A 335 -11.89 18.64 -11.65
N LEU A 336 -10.61 18.90 -11.33
CA LEU A 336 -9.47 18.02 -11.62
C LEU A 336 -9.30 16.93 -10.53
N LEU A 337 -9.94 17.13 -9.37
CA LEU A 337 -9.97 16.19 -8.26
C LEU A 337 -11.38 15.56 -8.17
N TYR A 338 -12.00 15.58 -7.00
CA TYR A 338 -13.23 14.86 -6.70
C TYR A 338 -14.45 15.77 -6.57
N GLY A 339 -14.43 16.95 -7.18
CA GLY A 339 -15.58 17.86 -7.13
C GLY A 339 -16.82 17.32 -7.84
N ARG A 340 -16.67 16.45 -8.84
CA ARG A 340 -17.81 15.79 -9.50
C ARG A 340 -18.32 14.60 -8.68
N ASP A 341 -19.64 14.48 -8.63
CA ASP A 341 -20.35 13.35 -7.99
C ASP A 341 -20.47 12.11 -8.86
N ARG A 342 -19.85 12.11 -10.05
CA ARG A 342 -19.90 10.98 -10.98
C ARG A 342 -18.59 10.86 -11.72
N MET A 343 -18.24 9.62 -12.03
CA MET A 343 -17.19 9.33 -13.01
C MET A 343 -17.54 9.92 -14.39
N THR A 344 -16.52 10.27 -15.15
CA THR A 344 -16.64 10.86 -16.49
C THR A 344 -15.67 10.18 -17.46
N PRO A 345 -15.84 8.88 -17.75
CA PRO A 345 -14.99 8.18 -18.71
C PRO A 345 -15.14 8.77 -20.11
N HIS A 346 -14.03 8.86 -20.85
CA HIS A 346 -14.06 9.26 -22.25
C HIS A 346 -14.80 8.23 -23.10
N GLY A 347 -15.26 8.62 -24.28
CA GLY A 347 -15.99 7.73 -25.19
C GLY A 347 -15.23 6.43 -25.48
N SER A 348 -13.92 6.53 -25.73
CA SER A 348 -13.04 5.36 -25.93
C SER A 348 -12.94 4.49 -24.67
N ASP A 349 -12.77 5.09 -23.48
CA ASP A 349 -12.63 4.33 -22.23
C ASP A 349 -13.92 3.55 -21.89
N ARG A 350 -15.10 4.06 -22.27
CA ARG A 350 -16.38 3.34 -22.08
C ARG A 350 -16.43 2.04 -22.87
N LEU A 351 -15.81 2.00 -24.05
CA LEU A 351 -15.70 0.79 -24.87
C LEU A 351 -14.80 -0.26 -24.18
N ASP A 352 -13.86 0.18 -23.34
CA ASP A 352 -12.98 -0.68 -22.55
C ASP A 352 -13.61 -1.15 -21.22
N ALA A 353 -14.94 -1.26 -21.15
CA ALA A 353 -15.70 -1.69 -19.97
C ALA A 353 -15.56 -0.76 -18.74
N VAL A 354 -15.06 0.48 -18.91
CA VAL A 354 -15.04 1.48 -17.83
C VAL A 354 -16.46 1.94 -17.55
N LYS A 355 -16.89 1.80 -16.30
CA LYS A 355 -18.27 2.12 -15.89
C LYS A 355 -18.38 3.56 -15.39
N GLN A 356 -19.58 4.12 -15.54
CA GLN A 356 -19.91 5.43 -15.01
C GLN A 356 -20.67 5.33 -13.69
N TRP A 357 -19.95 5.28 -12.57
CA TRP A 357 -20.58 5.24 -11.24
C TRP A 357 -20.75 6.62 -10.62
N ARG A 358 -21.73 6.73 -9.72
CA ARG A 358 -21.83 7.86 -8.77
C ARG A 358 -20.71 7.73 -7.74
N ILE A 359 -20.12 8.86 -7.38
CA ILE A 359 -19.12 9.01 -6.33
C ILE A 359 -19.84 9.54 -5.10
N SER A 360 -19.94 8.71 -4.06
CA SER A 360 -20.47 9.10 -2.77
C SER A 360 -19.34 9.70 -1.92
N LYS A 361 -19.63 10.81 -1.24
CA LYS A 361 -18.68 11.56 -0.42
C LYS A 361 -19.15 11.57 1.03
N ARG A 362 -18.28 11.24 1.98
CA ARG A 362 -18.59 11.22 3.42
C ARG A 362 -17.46 11.85 4.21
N LEU A 363 -17.83 12.65 5.22
CA LEU A 363 -16.94 12.98 6.32
C LEU A 363 -17.07 11.93 7.39
N VAL A 364 -15.92 11.38 7.76
CA VAL A 364 -15.78 10.37 8.79
C VAL A 364 -14.99 10.97 9.94
N ARG A 365 -15.61 11.07 11.10
CA ARG A 365 -14.93 11.60 12.29
C ARG A 365 -14.16 10.47 12.97
N LEU A 366 -12.83 10.59 13.01
CA LEU A 366 -11.96 9.68 13.74
C LEU A 366 -11.47 10.33 15.03
N ARG A 367 -11.46 9.55 16.12
CA ARG A 367 -10.76 9.91 17.36
C ARG A 367 -9.32 9.42 17.28
N TYR A 368 -8.38 10.33 17.06
CA TYR A 368 -6.96 9.98 17.06
C TYR A 368 -6.42 9.87 18.50
N SER A 369 -5.76 8.75 18.80
CA SER A 369 -5.05 8.59 20.08
C SER A 369 -3.65 9.24 19.98
N ALA A 370 -3.48 10.41 20.61
CA ALA A 370 -2.27 11.07 21.13
C ALA A 370 -0.96 11.16 20.30
N ALA A 371 -0.86 10.59 19.10
CA ALA A 371 0.37 10.61 18.29
C ALA A 371 0.36 11.65 17.15
N ALA A 372 -0.74 12.36 16.94
CA ALA A 372 -0.80 13.48 16.01
C ALA A 372 -0.20 14.73 16.70
N ARG A 373 0.65 15.48 15.98
CA ARG A 373 1.22 16.76 16.45
C ARG A 373 0.18 17.78 16.91
N ALA A 374 -1.10 17.60 16.56
CA ALA A 374 -2.23 18.44 16.94
C ALA A 374 -2.87 18.10 18.30
N GLY A 375 -2.35 17.13 19.05
CA GLY A 375 -2.91 16.71 20.34
C GLY A 375 -4.05 15.69 20.23
N ARG A 376 -4.72 15.39 21.35
CA ARG A 376 -5.96 14.60 21.37
C ARG A 376 -7.05 15.44 20.71
N GLY A 377 -7.69 14.92 19.66
CA GLY A 377 -8.78 15.63 18.99
C GLY A 377 -9.51 14.76 17.97
N ASP A 378 -10.76 15.13 17.71
CA ASP A 378 -11.51 14.65 16.56
C ASP A 378 -10.86 15.21 15.29
N ALA A 379 -10.59 14.36 14.31
CA ALA A 379 -10.23 14.80 12.97
C ALA A 379 -11.21 14.21 11.97
N ASP A 380 -11.57 15.03 11.00
CA ASP A 380 -12.45 14.60 9.92
C ASP A 380 -11.60 14.05 8.77
N GLU A 381 -11.91 12.81 8.38
CA GLU A 381 -11.39 12.14 7.20
C GLU A 381 -12.42 12.26 6.09
N LEU A 382 -11.94 12.46 4.87
CA LEU A 382 -12.77 12.38 3.68
C LEU A 382 -12.75 10.94 3.14
N LEU A 383 -13.93 10.37 2.98
CA LEU A 383 -14.13 9.08 2.35
C LEU A 383 -14.92 9.24 1.05
N LEU A 384 -14.34 8.78 -0.05
CA LEU A 384 -14.90 8.83 -1.39
C LEU A 384 -15.06 7.42 -1.92
N THR A 385 -16.20 7.09 -2.51
CA THR A 385 -16.40 5.73 -3.04
C THR A 385 -17.37 5.66 -4.20
N THR A 386 -17.13 4.71 -5.09
CA THR A 386 -18.06 4.31 -6.14
C THR A 386 -18.96 3.14 -5.74
N LEU A 387 -18.92 2.65 -4.50
CA LEU A 387 -19.91 1.69 -4.01
C LEU A 387 -21.35 2.25 -4.17
N PRO A 388 -22.37 1.41 -4.34
CA PRO A 388 -23.74 1.88 -4.54
C PRO A 388 -24.17 2.87 -3.45
N PRO A 389 -24.72 4.05 -3.79
CA PRO A 389 -25.05 5.07 -2.80
C PRO A 389 -25.97 4.58 -1.67
N SER A 390 -26.89 3.66 -1.97
CA SER A 390 -27.78 3.00 -1.00
C SER A 390 -27.06 2.15 0.05
N THR A 391 -25.80 1.81 -0.18
CA THR A 391 -24.97 0.98 0.71
C THR A 391 -23.97 1.80 1.53
N VAL A 392 -23.89 3.11 1.28
CA VAL A 392 -22.98 4.02 1.99
C VAL A 392 -23.77 4.71 3.11
N PRO A 393 -23.52 4.37 4.39
CA PRO A 393 -24.26 4.91 5.52
C PRO A 393 -24.30 6.44 5.53
N GLN A 394 -25.37 6.95 6.12
CA GLN A 394 -25.55 8.36 6.42
C GLN A 394 -26.01 8.46 7.86
N ASP A 395 -25.07 8.71 8.76
CA ASP A 395 -25.30 8.77 10.20
C ASP A 395 -24.32 9.76 10.87
N LYS A 396 -24.27 9.78 12.20
CA LYS A 396 -23.36 10.67 12.96
C LYS A 396 -21.88 10.38 12.68
N THR A 397 -21.54 9.17 12.28
CA THR A 397 -20.18 8.73 11.93
C THR A 397 -19.86 9.03 10.46
N PHE A 398 -20.82 8.78 9.56
CA PHE A 398 -20.72 9.06 8.13
C PHE A 398 -21.59 10.24 7.74
N ARG A 399 -21.08 11.45 7.96
CA ARG A 399 -21.82 12.67 7.64
C ARG A 399 -21.76 12.89 6.12
N SER A 400 -22.91 13.02 5.48
CA SER A 400 -22.96 13.39 4.06
C SER A 400 -22.50 14.84 3.92
N LEU A 401 -21.59 15.07 3.00
CA LEU A 401 -21.44 16.36 2.37
C LEU A 401 -22.63 16.48 1.41
N GLY A 402 -23.36 17.59 1.44
CA GLY A 402 -24.54 17.78 0.59
C GLY A 402 -24.25 17.61 -0.90
N PRO A 403 -25.30 17.60 -1.75
CA PRO A 403 -25.12 17.72 -3.20
C PRO A 403 -24.44 19.04 -3.58
#